data_AF-A0A4R6F2F5-F1
#
_entry.id   AF-A0A4R6F2F5-F1
#
_cell.length_a   1.000
_cell.length_b   1.000
_cell.length_c   1.000
_cell.angle_alpha   90.00
_cell.angle_beta   90.00
_cell.angle_gamma   90.00
#
_symmetry.space_group_name_H-M   'P 1'
#
loop_
_entity.id
_entity.type
_entity.pdbx_description
1 polymer ?
#
loop_
_entity_poly.entity_id
_entity_poly.type
_entity_poly.pdbx_seq_one_letter_code
_entity_poly.pdbx_strand_id
1 'polypeptide(L)' 'MMSVYVVKTGEQFLCTAEDGDIGMASAIENATSFLSYEEAEKAANEHADPGYEIVAVCVIRH' A
#
# COMPACT_ATOMS: atom_id res chain seq x y z
N MET A 1 2.46 -5.65 17.84
CA MET A 1 3.18 -5.97 16.59
C MET A 1 2.13 -6.29 15.55
N MET A 2 2.02 -5.48 14.51
CA MET A 2 0.96 -5.61 13.52
C MET A 2 1.59 -5.65 12.14
N SER A 3 1.36 -6.73 11.39
CA SER A 3 1.81 -6.84 10.01
C SER A 3 0.75 -6.22 9.12
N VAL A 4 1.16 -5.28 8.29
CA VAL A 4 0.32 -4.64 7.27
C VAL A 4 0.95 -4.85 5.91
N TYR A 5 0.15 -4.84 4.86
CA TYR A 5 0.59 -5.00 3.49
C TYR A 5 0.52 -3.65 2.80
N VAL A 6 1.60 -3.24 2.14
CA VAL A 6 1.62 -2.03 1.32
C VAL A 6 1.86 -2.41 -0.13
N VAL A 7 1.31 -1.63 -1.04
CA VAL A 7 1.51 -1.83 -2.48
C VAL A 7 2.59 -0.89 -2.96
N LYS A 8 3.66 -1.45 -3.54
CA LYS A 8 4.77 -0.72 -4.15
C LYS A 8 4.68 -0.84 -5.66
N THR A 9 4.67 0.26 -6.38
CA THR A 9 4.73 0.29 -7.85
C THR A 9 5.98 1.05 -8.29
N GLY A 10 6.94 0.35 -8.89
CA GLY A 10 8.24 0.92 -9.24
C GLY A 10 8.99 1.45 -8.02
N GLU A 11 9.11 2.78 -7.92
CA GLU A 11 9.78 3.52 -6.83
C GLU A 11 8.80 4.25 -5.88
N GLN A 12 7.49 4.11 -6.12
CA GLN A 12 6.45 4.74 -5.32
C GLN A 12 5.54 3.69 -4.68
N PHE A 13 4.74 4.13 -3.71
CA PHE A 13 3.78 3.31 -2.99
C PHE A 13 2.38 3.85 -3.21
N LEU A 14 1.41 2.94 -3.30
CA LEU A 14 0.01 3.29 -3.37
C LEU A 14 -0.39 4.02 -2.10
N CYS A 15 -0.98 5.20 -2.23
CA CYS A 15 -1.52 6.00 -1.14
C CYS A 15 -2.99 6.28 -1.45
N THR A 16 -3.86 6.03 -0.48
CA THR A 16 -5.30 6.21 -0.56
C THR A 16 -5.62 7.26 0.48
N ALA A 17 -6.03 8.43 0.02
CA ALA A 17 -6.46 9.49 0.89
C ALA A 17 -7.79 9.12 1.57
N GLU A 18 -8.10 9.77 2.69
CA GLU A 18 -9.37 9.56 3.42
C GLU A 18 -10.62 9.88 2.57
N ASP A 19 -10.47 10.66 1.49
CA ASP A 19 -11.55 10.96 0.54
C ASP A 19 -11.76 9.87 -0.53
N GLY A 20 -10.90 8.84 -0.54
CA GLY A 20 -10.91 7.78 -1.56
C GLY A 20 -10.10 8.13 -2.83
N ASP A 21 -9.46 9.29 -2.86
CA ASP A 21 -8.50 9.65 -3.92
C ASP A 21 -7.26 8.76 -3.82
N ILE A 22 -6.84 8.24 -4.96
CA ILE A 22 -5.67 7.37 -5.04
C ILE A 22 -4.52 8.11 -5.66
N GLY A 23 -3.50 8.30 -4.82
CA GLY A 23 -2.24 8.91 -5.16
C GLY A 23 -1.08 7.93 -5.02
N MET A 24 0.11 8.42 -5.33
CA MET A 24 1.35 7.68 -5.18
C MET A 24 2.28 8.47 -4.27
N ALA A 25 2.78 7.81 -3.23
CA ALA A 25 3.73 8.38 -2.28
C ALA A 25 5.10 7.76 -2.49
N SER A 26 6.17 8.56 -2.48
CA SER A 26 7.53 8.02 -2.50
C SER A 26 7.92 7.35 -1.18
N ALA A 27 7.18 7.60 -0.10
CA ALA A 27 7.50 7.12 1.25
C ALA A 27 6.45 6.12 1.74
N ILE A 28 6.93 5.00 2.27
CA ILE A 28 6.10 3.89 2.80
C ILE A 28 5.24 4.30 4.00
N GLU A 29 5.67 5.31 4.75
CA GLU A 29 4.92 5.92 5.86
C GLU A 29 3.59 6.58 5.42
N ASN A 30 3.54 7.04 4.18
CA ASN A 30 2.33 7.61 3.57
C ASN A 30 1.62 6.58 2.67
N ALA A 31 2.13 5.35 2.58
CA ALA A 31 1.50 4.31 1.80
C ALA A 31 0.23 3.79 2.49
N THR A 32 -0.75 3.37 1.69
CA THR A 32 -1.90 2.64 2.17
C THR A 32 -1.45 1.29 2.70
N SER A 33 -1.68 1.11 3.99
CA SER A 33 -1.43 -0.14 4.67
C SER A 33 -2.72 -0.92 4.78
N PHE A 34 -2.77 -2.08 4.13
CA PHE A 34 -3.87 -3.02 4.20
C PHE A 34 -3.63 -4.05 5.30
N LEU A 35 -4.71 -4.52 5.92
CA LEU A 35 -4.62 -5.58 6.93
C LEU A 35 -4.59 -6.97 6.31
N SER A 36 -5.07 -7.07 5.07
CA SER A 36 -5.21 -8.31 4.32
C SER A 36 -4.48 -8.20 2.99
N TYR A 37 -3.84 -9.30 2.59
CA TYR A 37 -3.17 -9.37 1.29
C TYR A 37 -4.16 -9.21 0.13
N GLU A 38 -5.35 -9.83 0.22
CA GLU A 38 -6.40 -9.71 -0.81
C GLU A 38 -6.87 -8.26 -1.02
N GLU A 39 -6.99 -7.47 0.05
CA GLU A 39 -7.35 -6.06 -0.05
C GLU A 39 -6.24 -5.25 -0.72
N ALA A 40 -4.98 -5.53 -0.35
CA ALA A 40 -3.82 -4.90 -1.00
C ALA A 40 -3.77 -5.24 -2.49
N GLU A 41 -3.97 -6.51 -2.83
CA GLU A 41 -3.94 -6.99 -4.21
C GLU A 41 -5.08 -6.41 -5.05
N LYS A 42 -6.27 -6.32 -4.49
CA LYS A 42 -7.41 -5.72 -5.17
C LYS A 42 -7.16 -4.23 -5.45
N ALA A 43 -6.75 -3.47 -4.44
CA ALA A 43 -6.42 -2.05 -4.62
C ALA A 43 -5.26 -1.85 -5.59
N ALA A 44 -4.25 -2.74 -5.56
CA ALA A 44 -3.16 -2.73 -6.50
C ALA A 44 -3.62 -3.00 -7.94
N ASN A 45 -4.48 -3.99 -8.17
CA ASN A 45 -5.02 -4.27 -9.50
C ASN A 45 -5.88 -3.14 -10.05
N GLU A 46 -6.64 -2.48 -9.18
CA GLU A 46 -7.54 -1.39 -9.60
C GLU A 46 -6.78 -0.08 -9.86
N HIS A 47 -5.67 0.17 -9.15
CA HIS A 47 -5.08 1.50 -9.10
C HIS A 47 -3.55 1.58 -9.19
N ALA A 48 -2.82 0.48 -9.01
CA ALA A 48 -1.38 0.43 -9.23
C ALA A 48 -1.06 -0.04 -10.66
N ASP A 49 0.08 0.43 -11.19
CA ASP A 49 0.55 -0.03 -12.49
C ASP A 49 0.84 -1.54 -12.52
N PRO A 50 0.65 -2.18 -13.69
CA PRO A 50 1.04 -3.57 -13.88
C PRO A 50 2.55 -3.74 -13.58
N GLY A 51 2.86 -4.65 -12.66
CA GLY A 51 4.21 -4.80 -12.10
C GLY A 51 4.36 -4.28 -10.66
N TYR A 52 3.26 -3.97 -9.99
CA TYR A 52 3.25 -3.71 -8.56
C TYR A 52 3.74 -4.92 -7.74
N GLU A 53 4.26 -4.64 -6.55
CA GLU A 53 4.74 -5.61 -5.58
C GLU A 53 4.09 -5.34 -4.22
N ILE A 54 3.55 -6.38 -3.59
CA ILE A 54 2.91 -6.27 -2.28
C ILE A 54 3.94 -6.60 -1.21
N VAL A 55 4.28 -5.61 -0.40
CA VAL A 55 5.30 -5.72 0.65
C VAL A 55 4.63 -5.82 2.01
N ALA A 56 4.95 -6.87 2.77
CA ALA A 56 4.50 -7.01 4.15
C ALA A 56 5.43 -6.23 5.10
N VAL A 57 4.88 -5.20 5.74
CA VAL A 57 5.59 -4.33 6.68
C VAL A 57 5.15 -4.66 8.10
N CYS A 58 6.11 -4.91 8.98
CA CYS A 58 5.80 -5.07 10.40
C CYS A 58 5.84 -3.71 11.10
N VAL A 59 4.67 -3.23 11.53
CA VAL A 59 4.54 -1.99 12.27
C VAL A 59 4.54 -2.27 13.77
N ILE A 60 5.45 -1.62 14.48
CA ILE A 60 5.54 -1.63 15.93
C ILE A 60 5.07 -0.25 16.41
N ARG A 61 3.80 -0.14 16.82
CA ARG A 61 3.32 1.05 17.54
C ARG A 61 3.85 0.95 18.97
N HIS A 62 4.67 1.93 19.37
CA HIS A 62 5.28 2.04 20.71
C HIS A 62 4.37 2.84 21.65
#